data_AF-A0A6A4R669-F1
#
_entry.id   AF-A0A6A4R669-F1
#
_cell.length_a   1.000
_cell.length_b   1.000
_cell.length_c   1.000
_cell.angle_alpha   90.00
_cell.angle_beta   90.00
_cell.angle_gamma   90.00
#
_symmetry.space_group_name_H-M   'P 1'
#
loop_
_entity.id
_entity.type
_entity.pdbx_description
1 polymer ?
#
loop_
_entity_poly.entity_id
_entity_poly.type
_entity_poly.pdbx_seq_one_letter_code
_entity_poly.pdbx_strand_id
1 'polypeptide(L)' 'GFNTLAAALTDNRRLWTIFMADIASPSNKLPQELKEHLVYLTEFTRQHTSKVLARQADVKPLVDINTAIMRGLRSGAP' A
#
# COMPACT_ATOMS: atom_id res chain seq x y z
N GLY A 1 -10.25 13.76 -12.71
CA GLY A 1 -10.84 14.68 -11.70
C GLY A 1 -10.86 14.02 -10.33
N PHE A 2 -11.41 14.69 -9.30
CA PHE A 2 -11.39 14.17 -7.92
C PHE A 2 -12.08 12.79 -7.78
N ASN A 3 -13.17 12.52 -8.49
CA ASN A 3 -13.84 11.21 -8.47
C ASN A 3 -12.91 10.08 -8.97
N THR A 4 -12.15 10.34 -10.03
CA THR A 4 -11.15 9.39 -10.55
C THR A 4 -10.05 9.11 -9.52
N LEU A 5 -9.60 10.15 -8.81
CA LEU A 5 -8.64 10.01 -7.72
C LEU A 5 -9.23 9.18 -6.57
N ALA A 6 -10.47 9.46 -6.15
CA ALA A 6 -11.12 8.74 -5.07
C ALA A 6 -11.30 7.24 -5.40
N ALA A 7 -11.64 6.91 -6.65
CA ALA A 7 -11.69 5.53 -7.14
C ALA A 7 -10.31 4.86 -7.07
N ALA A 8 -9.26 5.51 -7.61
CA ALA A 8 -7.90 4.98 -7.56
C ALA A 8 -7.39 4.76 -6.12
N LEU A 9 -7.74 5.65 -5.19
CA LEU A 9 -7.42 5.51 -3.77
C LEU A 9 -8.15 4.33 -3.10
N THR A 10 -9.37 4.05 -3.56
CA THR A 10 -10.17 2.90 -3.09
C THR A 10 -9.58 1.59 -3.59
N ASP A 11 -9.19 1.54 -4.87
CA ASP A 11 -8.49 0.39 -5.45
C ASP A 11 -7.14 0.14 -4.76
N ASN A 12 -6.39 1.21 -4.48
CA ASN A 12 -5.15 1.13 -3.72
C ASN A 12 -5.38 0.50 -2.33
N ARG A 13 -6.41 0.92 -1.59
CA ARG A 13 -6.74 0.30 -0.30
C ARG A 13 -7.06 -1.18 -0.43
N ARG A 14 -7.82 -1.56 -1.46
CA ARG A 14 -8.15 -2.97 -1.72
C ARG A 14 -6.91 -3.81 -1.99
N LEU A 15 -5.94 -3.28 -2.72
CA LEU A 15 -4.65 -3.94 -2.96
C LEU A 15 -3.92 -4.21 -1.64
N TRP A 16 -3.81 -3.21 -0.77
CA TRP A 16 -3.16 -3.35 0.54
C TRP A 16 -3.88 -4.36 1.44
N THR A 17 -5.22 -4.45 1.39
CA THR A 17 -5.96 -5.51 2.08
C THR A 17 -5.56 -6.90 1.60
N ILE A 18 -5.38 -7.09 0.28
CA ILE A 18 -4.95 -8.38 -0.30
C ILE A 18 -3.54 -8.71 0.17
N PHE A 19 -2.61 -7.75 0.12
CA PHE A 19 -1.25 -7.95 0.63
C PHE A 19 -1.23 -8.35 2.10
N MET A 20 -2.02 -7.69 2.94
CA MET A 20 -2.07 -8.03 4.36
C MET A 20 -2.67 -9.40 4.65
N ALA A 21 -3.67 -9.83 3.86
CA ALA A 21 -4.22 -11.17 3.96
C ALA A 21 -3.17 -12.24 3.61
N ASP A 22 -2.37 -12.01 2.56
CA ASP A 22 -1.29 -12.91 2.17
C ASP A 22 -0.14 -12.91 3.20
N ILE A 23 0.30 -11.74 3.68
CA ILE A 23 1.35 -11.59 4.70
C ILE A 23 0.97 -12.33 6.00
N ALA A 24 -0.31 -12.29 6.38
CA ALA A 24 -0.82 -12.96 7.57
C ALA A 24 -0.93 -14.49 7.40
N SER A 25 -0.83 -15.02 6.18
CA SER A 25 -0.87 -16.46 5.95
C SER A 25 0.37 -17.15 6.54
N PRO A 26 0.21 -18.29 7.25
CA PRO A 26 1.33 -19.12 7.68
C PRO A 26 2.20 -19.64 6.54
N SER A 27 1.66 -19.71 5.31
CA SER A 27 2.39 -20.14 4.11
C SER A 27 3.26 -19.05 3.48
N ASN A 28 3.10 -17.79 3.89
CA ASN A 28 3.89 -16.69 3.34
C ASN A 28 5.32 -16.73 3.90
N LYS A 29 6.29 -16.81 2.98
CA LYS A 29 7.71 -17.04 3.28
C LYS A 29 8.56 -15.78 3.38
N LEU A 30 7.96 -14.60 3.34
CA LEU A 30 8.72 -13.36 3.47
C LEU A 30 9.41 -13.31 4.84
N PRO A 31 10.63 -12.75 4.93
CA PRO A 31 11.31 -12.51 6.20
C PRO A 31 10.43 -11.68 7.15
N GLN A 32 10.49 -11.96 8.44
CA GLN A 32 9.68 -11.28 9.46
C GLN A 32 9.84 -9.76 9.41
N GLU A 33 11.08 -9.27 9.27
CA GLU A 33 11.38 -7.84 9.14
C GLU A 33 10.66 -7.20 7.93
N LEU A 34 10.62 -7.90 6.80
CA LEU A 34 9.91 -7.41 5.62
C LEU A 34 8.39 -7.38 5.85
N LYS A 35 7.84 -8.37 6.55
CA LYS A 35 6.42 -8.36 6.94
C LYS A 35 6.09 -7.16 7.82
N GLU A 36 6.93 -6.85 8.79
CA GLU A 36 6.76 -5.69 9.69
C GLU A 36 6.82 -4.36 8.94
N HIS A 37 7.77 -4.20 8.01
CA HIS A 37 7.82 -3.03 7.14
C HIS A 37 6.56 -2.89 6.27
N LEU A 38 6.04 -4.00 5.71
CA LEU A 38 4.82 -3.99 4.91
C LEU A 38 3.58 -3.67 5.75
N VAL A 39 3.51 -4.13 7.00
CA VAL A 39 2.45 -3.76 7.96
C VAL A 39 2.47 -2.25 8.21
N TYR A 40 3.65 -1.68 8.46
CA TYR A 40 3.80 -0.23 8.66
C TYR A 40 3.34 0.57 7.42
N LEU A 41 3.78 0.16 6.23
CA LEU A 41 3.39 0.82 4.98
C LEU A 41 1.89 0.71 4.69
N THR A 42 1.26 -0.41 5.05
CA THR A 42 -0.20 -0.58 4.96
C THR A 42 -0.90 0.45 5.84
N GLU A 43 -0.47 0.59 7.09
CA GLU A 43 -1.10 1.50 8.04
C GLU A 43 -0.91 2.97 7.62
N PHE A 44 0.31 3.34 7.22
CA PHE A 44 0.58 4.66 6.64
C PHE A 44 -0.32 4.92 5.43
N THR A 45 -0.41 3.98 4.48
CA THR A 45 -1.20 4.12 3.26
C THR A 45 -2.68 4.29 3.59
N ARG A 46 -3.22 3.52 4.54
CA ARG A 46 -4.62 3.62 4.98
C ARG A 46 -4.93 5.00 5.54
N GLN A 47 -4.11 5.47 6.49
CA GLN A 47 -4.28 6.77 7.15
C GLN A 47 -4.12 7.93 6.15
N HIS A 48 -3.05 7.91 5.35
CA HIS A 48 -2.77 8.98 4.40
C HIS A 48 -3.81 9.04 3.28
N THR A 49 -4.32 7.90 2.83
CA THR A 49 -5.46 7.86 1.90
C THR A 49 -6.69 8.58 2.47
N SER A 50 -6.99 8.43 3.78
CA SER A 50 -8.11 9.14 4.41
C SER A 50 -7.90 10.65 4.36
N LYS A 51 -6.67 11.11 4.61
CA LYS A 51 -6.30 12.53 4.53
C LYS A 51 -6.43 13.07 3.10
N VAL A 52 -6.02 12.33 2.08
CA VAL A 52 -6.18 12.73 0.67
C VAL A 52 -7.65 12.81 0.28
N LEU A 53 -8.48 11.84 0.68
CA LEU A 53 -9.93 11.86 0.45
C LEU A 53 -10.61 13.05 1.17
N ALA A 54 -10.11 13.43 2.35
CA ALA A 54 -10.55 14.62 3.07
C ALA A 54 -9.96 15.94 2.50
N ARG A 55 -9.15 15.88 1.42
CA ARG A 55 -8.42 17.02 0.82
C ARG A 55 -7.47 17.72 1.80
N GLN A 56 -6.92 16.97 2.74
CA GLN A 56 -6.01 17.44 3.80
C GLN A 56 -4.55 17.02 3.55
N ALA A 57 -4.27 16.28 2.48
CA ALA A 57 -2.93 15.83 2.13
C ALA A 57 -2.76 15.66 0.62
N ASP A 58 -1.51 15.71 0.17
CA ASP A 58 -1.10 15.42 -1.21
C ASP A 58 -1.07 13.91 -1.48
N VAL A 59 -1.39 13.50 -2.71
CA VAL A 59 -1.40 12.10 -3.15
C VAL A 59 0.02 11.54 -3.41
N LYS A 60 1.00 12.40 -3.67
CA LYS A 60 2.37 12.04 -4.07
C LYS A 60 3.03 10.98 -3.18
N PRO A 61 2.94 11.02 -1.83
CA PRO A 61 3.51 9.97 -0.98
C PRO A 61 2.96 8.58 -1.29
N LEU A 62 1.66 8.46 -1.62
CA LEU A 62 1.05 7.18 -1.99
C LEU A 62 1.54 6.69 -3.35
N VAL A 63 1.79 7.60 -4.28
CA VAL A 63 2.36 7.25 -5.60
C VAL A 63 3.79 6.73 -5.43
N ASP A 64 4.61 7.41 -4.61
CA ASP A 64 6.00 7.04 -4.39
C ASP A 64 6.11 5.64 -3.73
N ILE A 65 5.29 5.36 -2.71
CA ILE A 65 5.22 4.06 -2.04
C ILE A 65 4.80 2.96 -3.01
N ASN A 66 3.67 3.13 -3.71
CA ASN A 66 3.18 2.11 -4.63
C ASN A 66 4.17 1.84 -5.78
N THR A 67 4.86 2.88 -6.25
CA THR A 67 5.88 2.74 -7.28
C THR A 67 7.08 1.95 -6.75
N ALA A 68 7.51 2.19 -5.51
CA ALA A 68 8.57 1.42 -4.86
C ALA A 68 8.20 -0.06 -4.70
N ILE A 69 6.97 -0.36 -4.24
CA ILE A 69 6.45 -1.73 -4.12
C ILE A 69 6.44 -2.42 -5.49
N MET A 70 5.87 -1.78 -6.52
CA MET A 70 5.85 -2.33 -7.88
C MET A 70 7.25 -2.60 -8.43
N ARG A 71 8.25 -1.77 -8.10
CA ARG A 71 9.64 -2.03 -8.47
C ARG A 71 10.17 -3.28 -7.76
N GLY A 72 9.96 -3.40 -6.45
CA GLY A 72 10.36 -4.58 -5.67
C GLY A 72 9.75 -5.88 -6.17
N LEU A 73 8.46 -5.86 -6.54
CA LEU A 73 7.76 -7.02 -7.11
C LEU A 73 8.34 -7.43 -8.48
N ARG A 74 8.69 -6.46 -9.34
CA ARG A 74 9.29 -6.74 -10.66
C ARG A 74 10.73 -7.23 -10.59
N SER A 75 11.50 -6.77 -9.60
CA SER A 75 12.87 -7.25 -9.41
C SER A 75 12.95 -8.66 -8.82
N GLY A 76 11.79 -9.27 -8.50
CA GLY A 76 11.74 -10.52 -7.75
C GLY A 76 12.38 -10.31 -6.38
N ALA A 77 11.75 -9.46 -5.55
CA ALA A 77 12.09 -9.33 -4.13
C ALA A 77 12.54 -10.70 -3.59
N PRO A 78 13.71 -10.77 -2.95
CA PRO A 78 14.55 -11.97 -2.87
C PRO A 78 13.80 -13.26 -2.57
#